data_AF-A0AAU1G8Q3-F1
#
_entry.id   AF-A0AAU1G8Q3-F1
#
_cell.length_a   1.000
_cell.length_b   1.000
_cell.length_c   1.000
_cell.angle_alpha   90.00
_cell.angle_beta   90.00
_cell.angle_gamma   90.00
#
_symmetry.space_group_name_H-M   'P 1'
#
loop_
_entity.id
_entity.type
_entity.pdbx_description
1 polymer ?
#
loop_
_entity_poly.entity_id
_entity_poly.type
_entity_poly.pdbx_seq_one_letter_code
_entity_poly.pdbx_strand_id
1 'polypeptide(L)'
;MSAVDQGAQGAERTLGQLVASATAEMSALVHDEIALAKVEIKQDVKRAGIGSGAAIVAGVLLLFSLPVLSFAAAYGIHNLGLGLAWSFLIVGVAFWLLAGLVGLIAYAKFKKVKPPVKTIEAVKQTAALVGTVKPHERPLSDKAVGVARSSS
;
A
#
# COMPACT_ATOMS: atom_id res chain seq x y z
N MET A 1 -33.01 26.80 49.97
CA MET A 1 -32.39 27.17 48.69
C MET A 1 -32.13 25.87 47.93
N SER A 2 -33.02 25.59 46.97
CA SER A 2 -33.09 24.49 45.99
C SER A 2 -32.54 23.10 46.34
N ALA A 3 -33.36 22.31 47.03
CA ALA A 3 -33.62 20.94 46.55
C ALA A 3 -34.65 21.01 45.40
N VAL A 4 -34.80 19.92 44.63
CA VAL A 4 -35.53 19.77 43.33
C VAL A 4 -34.57 20.04 42.16
N ASP A 5 -34.10 19.10 41.35
CA ASP A 5 -34.74 17.92 40.74
C ASP A 5 -33.65 16.96 40.21
N GLN A 6 -33.58 15.73 40.71
CA GLN A 6 -32.93 14.62 40.01
C GLN A 6 -33.94 13.46 39.89
N GLY A 7 -35.14 13.81 39.43
CA GLY A 7 -36.14 12.84 39.02
C GLY A 7 -35.68 12.06 37.79
N ALA A 8 -35.98 10.75 37.82
CA ALA A 8 -35.87 9.77 36.74
C ALA A 8 -34.50 9.08 36.54
N GLN A 9 -34.19 8.19 37.49
CA GLN A 9 -33.66 6.86 37.17
C GLN A 9 -34.46 6.24 36.00
N GLY A 10 -33.79 5.61 35.04
CA GLY A 10 -34.36 4.50 34.29
C GLY A 10 -35.66 4.73 33.53
N ALA A 11 -35.80 5.85 32.80
CA ALA A 11 -36.66 5.79 31.61
C ALA A 11 -36.07 4.68 30.72
N GLU A 12 -36.77 3.56 30.55
CA GLU A 12 -36.36 2.48 29.66
C GLU A 12 -35.90 3.13 28.36
N ARG A 13 -34.58 3.16 28.14
CA ARG A 13 -34.02 3.66 26.89
C ARG A 13 -34.76 2.88 25.82
N THR A 14 -35.49 3.59 24.98
CA THR A 14 -36.29 2.90 23.96
C THR A 14 -35.35 2.05 23.11
N LEU A 15 -35.79 0.88 22.63
CA LEU A 15 -34.94 0.02 21.79
C LEU A 15 -34.32 0.80 20.62
N GLY A 16 -35.04 1.79 20.08
CA GLY A 16 -34.52 2.71 19.06
C GLY A 16 -33.34 3.56 19.52
N GLN A 17 -33.33 4.04 20.77
CA GLN A 17 -32.20 4.80 21.34
C GLN A 17 -30.98 3.92 21.65
N LEU A 18 -31.16 2.66 22.10
CA LEU A 18 -30.04 1.72 22.25
C LEU A 18 -29.42 1.37 20.90
N VAL A 19 -30.25 1.06 19.90
CA VAL A 19 -29.75 0.74 18.55
C VAL A 19 -29.06 1.96 17.92
N ALA A 20 -29.61 3.16 18.08
CA ALA A 20 -28.98 4.39 17.59
C ALA A 20 -27.62 4.67 18.26
N SER A 21 -27.51 4.47 19.58
CA SER A 21 -26.24 4.67 20.31
C SER A 21 -25.20 3.60 19.95
N ALA A 22 -25.58 2.32 19.88
CA ALA A 22 -24.69 1.25 19.44
C ALA A 22 -24.18 1.45 18.01
N THR A 23 -25.06 1.93 17.11
CA THR A 23 -24.67 2.26 15.72
C THR A 23 -23.71 3.45 15.69
N ALA A 24 -23.94 4.46 16.53
CA ALA A 24 -23.05 5.62 16.63
C ALA A 24 -21.67 5.24 17.18
N GLU A 25 -21.59 4.37 18.19
CA GLU A 25 -20.32 3.86 18.73
C GLU A 25 -19.57 3.02 17.69
N MET A 26 -20.27 2.16 16.94
CA MET A 26 -19.67 1.39 15.86
C MET A 26 -19.14 2.31 14.75
N SER A 27 -19.88 3.36 14.40
CA SER A 27 -19.41 4.39 13.45
C SER A 27 -18.18 5.14 13.95
N ALA A 28 -18.11 5.44 15.26
CA ALA A 28 -16.95 6.07 15.87
C ALA A 28 -15.71 5.16 15.81
N LEU A 29 -15.85 3.88 16.15
CA LEU A 29 -14.76 2.90 16.05
C LEU A 29 -14.21 2.76 14.63
N VAL A 30 -15.09 2.66 13.63
CA VAL A 30 -14.68 2.59 12.22
C VAL A 30 -13.95 3.87 11.80
N HIS A 31 -14.41 5.03 12.25
CA HIS A 31 -13.74 6.30 11.98
C HIS A 31 -12.33 6.34 12.60
N ASP A 32 -12.19 5.87 13.82
CA ASP A 32 -10.91 5.83 14.53
C ASP A 32 -9.92 4.86 13.87
N GLU A 33 -10.38 3.69 13.43
CA GLU A 33 -9.55 2.71 12.72
C GLU A 33 -9.05 3.28 11.38
N ILE A 34 -9.92 4.00 10.66
CA ILE A 34 -9.54 4.71 9.42
C ILE A 34 -8.55 5.84 9.72
N ALA A 35 -8.76 6.59 10.80
CA ALA A 35 -7.87 7.66 11.20
C ALA A 35 -6.47 7.12 11.55
N LEU A 36 -6.40 5.99 12.26
CA LEU A 36 -5.16 5.30 12.59
C LEU A 36 -4.46 4.77 11.34
N ALA A 37 -5.18 4.03 10.48
CA ALA A 37 -4.66 3.51 9.23
C ALA A 37 -4.10 4.64 8.34
N LYS A 38 -4.76 5.80 8.31
CA LYS A 38 -4.29 6.96 7.57
C LYS A 38 -2.98 7.52 8.13
N VAL A 39 -2.78 7.50 9.45
CA VAL A 39 -1.53 7.90 10.10
C VAL A 39 -0.42 6.91 9.76
N GLU A 40 -0.69 5.61 9.88
CA GLU A 40 0.27 4.55 9.58
C GLU A 40 0.70 4.58 8.11
N ILE A 41 -0.25 4.65 7.17
CA ILE A 41 0.03 4.79 5.73
C ILE A 41 0.86 6.04 5.46
N LYS A 42 0.55 7.19 6.07
CA LYS A 42 1.37 8.41 5.90
C LYS A 42 2.79 8.22 6.42
N GLN A 43 2.95 7.54 7.56
CA GLN A 43 4.25 7.27 8.13
C GLN A 43 5.06 6.31 7.26
N ASP A 44 4.42 5.27 6.74
CA ASP A 44 5.03 4.32 5.82
C ASP A 44 5.42 4.97 4.49
N VAL A 45 4.55 5.78 3.90
CA VAL A 45 4.86 6.55 2.69
C VAL A 45 6.02 7.51 2.94
N LYS A 46 6.06 8.19 4.09
CA LYS A 46 7.17 9.08 4.44
C LYS A 46 8.48 8.29 4.59
N ARG A 47 8.46 7.16 5.31
CA ARG A 47 9.64 6.31 5.50
C ARG A 47 10.12 5.71 4.17
N ALA A 48 9.21 5.18 3.37
CA ALA A 48 9.50 4.66 2.03
C ALA A 48 9.99 5.76 1.10
N GLY A 49 9.44 6.98 1.17
CA GLY A 49 9.86 8.13 0.37
C GLY A 49 11.28 8.59 0.72
N ILE A 50 11.61 8.70 2.01
CA ILE A 50 12.98 9.05 2.46
C ILE A 50 13.96 7.94 2.07
N GLY A 51 13.60 6.67 2.32
CA GLY A 51 14.44 5.52 2.00
C GLY A 51 14.71 5.38 0.51
N SER A 52 13.67 5.49 -0.32
CA SER A 52 13.80 5.43 -1.78
C SER A 52 14.54 6.65 -2.35
N GLY A 53 14.28 7.85 -1.82
CA GLY A 53 15.00 9.07 -2.20
C GLY A 53 16.51 8.96 -1.95
N ALA A 54 16.90 8.52 -0.75
CA ALA A 54 18.30 8.30 -0.40
C ALA A 54 18.95 7.23 -1.29
N ALA A 55 18.24 6.13 -1.57
CA ALA A 55 18.72 5.07 -2.46
C ALA A 55 18.94 5.56 -3.90
N ILE A 56 18.06 6.41 -4.43
CA ILE A 56 18.22 7.01 -5.75
C ILE A 56 19.46 7.90 -5.78
N VAL A 57 19.64 8.79 -4.80
CA VAL A 57 20.81 9.67 -4.73
C VAL A 57 22.10 8.86 -4.62
N ALA A 58 22.13 7.85 -3.76
CA ALA A 58 23.27 6.94 -3.64
C ALA A 58 23.56 6.20 -4.96
N GLY A 59 22.51 5.72 -5.64
CA GLY A 59 22.63 5.07 -6.94
C GLY A 59 23.22 5.99 -8.01
N VAL A 60 22.78 7.25 -8.06
CA VAL A 60 23.34 8.26 -8.97
C VAL A 60 24.80 8.54 -8.65
N LEU A 61 25.15 8.75 -7.38
CA LEU A 61 26.54 8.99 -6.98
C LEU A 61 27.45 7.79 -7.31
N LEU A 62 26.98 6.56 -7.08
CA LEU A 62 27.70 5.35 -7.48
C LEU A 62 27.86 5.26 -9.00
N LEU A 63 26.83 5.58 -9.78
CA LEU A 63 26.90 5.59 -11.24
C LEU A 63 27.94 6.61 -11.75
N PHE A 64 27.95 7.82 -11.19
CA PHE A 64 28.91 8.86 -11.56
C PHE A 64 30.33 8.61 -11.05
N SER A 65 30.51 7.81 -9.99
CA SER A 65 31.85 7.43 -9.52
C SER A 65 32.51 6.36 -10.38
N LEU A 66 31.73 5.55 -11.12
CA LEU A 66 32.26 4.49 -11.98
C LEU A 66 33.27 4.99 -13.03
N PRO A 67 33.02 6.06 -13.81
CA PRO A 67 34.03 6.59 -14.73
C PRO A 67 35.31 7.01 -14.01
N VAL A 68 35.19 7.73 -12.89
CA VAL A 68 36.34 8.20 -12.11
C VAL A 68 37.19 7.02 -11.60
N LEU A 69 36.55 6.00 -11.03
CA LEU A 69 37.21 4.77 -10.59
C LEU A 69 37.80 3.98 -11.77
N SER A 70 37.14 3.98 -12.92
CA SER A 70 37.64 3.33 -14.13
C SER A 70 38.96 3.95 -14.60
N PHE A 71 39.02 5.28 -14.67
CA PHE A 71 40.24 6.01 -14.99
C PHE A 71 41.34 5.74 -13.96
N ALA A 72 41.02 5.87 -12.67
CA ALA A 72 41.99 5.63 -11.60
C ALA A 72 42.56 4.20 -11.65
N ALA A 73 41.72 3.19 -11.86
CA ALA A 73 42.15 1.80 -11.99
C ALA A 73 43.00 1.57 -13.25
N ALA A 74 42.59 2.11 -14.40
CA ALA A 74 43.32 1.95 -15.64
C ALA A 74 44.70 2.61 -15.58
N TYR A 75 44.80 3.83 -15.04
CA TYR A 75 46.09 4.48 -14.81
C TYR A 75 46.94 3.76 -13.76
N GLY A 76 46.31 3.21 -12.71
CA GLY A 76 47.00 2.38 -11.72
C GLY A 76 47.64 1.14 -12.32
N ILE A 77 46.92 0.43 -13.22
CA ILE A 77 47.46 -0.72 -13.95
C ILE A 77 48.52 -0.29 -14.97
N HIS A 78 48.31 0.84 -15.65
CA HIS A 78 49.29 1.39 -16.59
C HIS A 78 50.65 1.66 -15.93
N ASN A 79 50.65 2.16 -14.68
CA ASN A 79 51.86 2.40 -13.90
C ASN A 79 52.66 1.12 -13.57
N LEU A 80 52.09 -0.07 -13.77
CA LEU A 80 52.80 -1.35 -13.66
C LEU A 80 53.56 -1.72 -14.96
N GLY A 81 53.55 -0.84 -15.96
CA GLY A 81 54.23 -1.03 -17.25
C GLY A 81 53.36 -1.61 -18.36
N LEU A 82 52.05 -1.85 -18.11
CA LEU A 82 51.12 -2.26 -19.16
C LEU A 82 50.75 -1.10 -20.06
N GLY A 83 50.50 -1.36 -21.35
CA GLY A 83 49.97 -0.36 -22.27
C GLY A 83 48.60 0.19 -21.80
N LEU A 84 48.35 1.47 -22.04
CA LEU A 84 47.13 2.15 -21.56
C LEU A 84 45.86 1.49 -22.10
N ALA A 85 45.83 1.10 -23.39
CA ALA A 85 44.71 0.41 -24.00
C ALA A 85 44.39 -0.93 -23.32
N TRP A 86 45.41 -1.74 -23.01
CA TRP A 86 45.24 -3.01 -22.30
C TRP A 86 44.76 -2.80 -20.87
N SER A 87 45.19 -1.73 -20.22
CA SER A 87 44.76 -1.38 -18.86
C SER A 87 43.25 -1.08 -18.81
N PHE A 88 42.75 -0.27 -19.75
CA PHE A 88 41.30 -0.02 -19.87
C PHE A 88 40.51 -1.27 -20.24
N LEU A 89 41.05 -2.13 -21.10
CA LEU A 89 40.40 -3.39 -21.47
C LEU A 89 40.23 -4.31 -20.25
N ILE A 90 41.27 -4.45 -19.43
CA ILE A 90 41.22 -5.27 -18.20
C ILE A 90 40.17 -4.73 -17.23
N VAL A 91 40.15 -3.41 -16.99
CA VAL A 91 39.16 -2.78 -16.09
C VAL A 91 37.74 -2.95 -16.64
N GLY A 92 37.54 -2.78 -17.95
CA GLY A 92 36.25 -2.98 -18.59
C GLY A 92 35.72 -4.41 -18.43
N VAL A 93 36.58 -5.41 -18.69
CA VAL A 93 36.24 -6.82 -18.49
C VAL A 93 35.93 -7.11 -17.01
N ALA A 94 36.69 -6.55 -16.08
CA ALA A 94 36.43 -6.70 -14.65
C ALA A 94 35.03 -6.16 -14.26
N PHE A 95 34.61 -5.00 -14.80
CA PHE A 95 33.25 -4.50 -14.58
C PHE A 95 32.17 -5.36 -15.22
N TRP A 96 32.40 -5.92 -16.40
CA TRP A 96 31.46 -6.87 -17.01
C TRP A 96 31.27 -8.13 -16.16
N LEU A 97 32.36 -8.69 -15.62
CA LEU A 97 32.28 -9.85 -14.73
C LEU A 97 31.52 -9.49 -13.44
N LEU A 98 31.81 -8.33 -12.84
CA LEU A 98 31.11 -7.86 -11.65
C LEU A 98 29.61 -7.63 -11.92
N ALA A 99 29.28 -6.98 -13.05
CA ALA A 99 27.91 -6.75 -13.47
C ALA A 99 27.16 -8.07 -13.71
N GLY A 100 27.82 -9.05 -14.34
CA GLY A 100 27.27 -10.39 -14.53
C GLY A 100 26.97 -11.09 -13.20
N LEU A 101 27.89 -11.02 -12.23
CA LEU A 101 27.70 -11.62 -10.90
C LEU A 101 26.53 -10.96 -10.14
N VAL A 102 26.51 -9.63 -10.08
CA VAL A 102 25.43 -8.88 -9.42
C VAL A 102 24.09 -9.13 -10.11
N GLY A 103 24.07 -9.13 -11.44
CA GLY A 103 22.88 -9.44 -12.24
C GLY A 103 22.34 -10.85 -11.98
N LEU A 104 23.21 -11.85 -11.83
CA LEU A 104 22.82 -13.21 -11.49
C LEU A 104 22.21 -13.29 -10.08
N ILE A 105 22.79 -12.61 -9.10
CA ILE A 105 22.25 -12.55 -7.74
C ILE A 105 20.88 -11.86 -7.74
N ALA A 106 20.75 -10.72 -8.42
CA ALA A 106 19.49 -10.00 -8.55
C ALA A 106 18.41 -10.88 -9.20
N TYR A 107 18.74 -11.52 -10.32
CA TYR A 107 17.85 -12.47 -11.00
C TYR A 107 17.42 -13.61 -10.09
N ALA A 108 18.36 -14.21 -9.34
CA ALA A 108 18.06 -15.29 -8.40
C ALA A 108 17.14 -14.84 -7.26
N LYS A 109 17.26 -13.59 -6.81
CA LYS A 109 16.37 -13.00 -5.78
C LYS A 109 14.98 -12.74 -6.35
N PHE A 110 14.87 -12.13 -7.53
CA PHE A 110 13.57 -11.86 -8.16
C PHE A 110 12.82 -13.14 -8.53
N LYS A 111 13.52 -14.18 -8.99
CA LYS A 111 12.92 -15.48 -9.29
C LYS A 111 12.29 -16.16 -8.06
N LYS A 112 12.77 -15.84 -6.85
CA LYS A 112 12.21 -16.37 -5.60
C LYS A 112 10.96 -15.61 -5.13
N VAL A 113 10.68 -14.43 -5.66
CA VAL A 113 9.48 -13.66 -5.34
C VAL A 113 8.31 -14.27 -6.11
N LYS A 114 7.50 -15.09 -5.44
CA LYS A 114 6.25 -15.61 -6.02
C LYS A 114 5.23 -14.47 -6.09
N PRO A 115 4.46 -14.33 -7.18
CA PRO A 115 3.36 -13.38 -7.23
C PRO A 115 2.35 -13.69 -6.10
N PRO A 116 1.67 -12.68 -5.52
CA PRO A 116 0.75 -12.88 -4.41
C PRO A 116 -0.53 -13.58 -4.89
N VAL A 117 -0.48 -14.90 -4.99
CA VAL A 117 -1.55 -15.75 -5.56
C VAL A 117 -2.87 -15.58 -4.81
N LYS A 118 -2.84 -15.58 -3.47
CA LYS A 118 -4.04 -15.41 -2.63
C LYS A 118 -4.73 -14.06 -2.85
N THR A 119 -3.95 -13.00 -3.07
CA THR A 119 -4.48 -11.66 -3.31
C THR A 119 -5.12 -11.58 -4.70
N ILE A 120 -4.52 -12.20 -5.71
CA ILE A 120 -5.06 -12.25 -7.07
C ILE A 120 -6.35 -13.08 -7.10
N GLU A 121 -6.39 -14.22 -6.40
CA GLU A 121 -7.59 -15.05 -6.28
C GLU A 121 -8.72 -14.34 -5.53
N ALA A 122 -8.42 -13.69 -4.40
CA ALA A 122 -9.41 -12.92 -3.65
C ALA A 122 -10.02 -11.78 -4.48
N VAL A 123 -9.21 -11.04 -5.24
CA VAL A 123 -9.70 -9.97 -6.12
C VAL A 123 -10.57 -10.54 -7.25
N LYS A 124 -10.18 -11.68 -7.84
CA LYS A 124 -10.99 -12.36 -8.88
C LYS A 124 -12.32 -12.87 -8.35
N GLN A 125 -12.34 -13.46 -7.15
CA GLN A 125 -13.57 -13.91 -6.50
C GLN A 125 -14.50 -12.73 -6.20
N THR A 126 -13.98 -11.63 -5.67
CA THR A 126 -14.77 -10.41 -5.43
C THR A 126 -15.32 -9.82 -6.73
N ALA A 127 -14.52 -9.76 -7.79
CA ALA A 127 -14.99 -9.28 -9.10
C ALA A 127 -16.09 -10.18 -9.70
N ALA A 128 -15.96 -11.51 -9.56
CA ALA A 128 -16.97 -12.47 -10.02
C ALA A 128 -18.30 -12.34 -9.27
N LEU A 129 -18.24 -12.07 -7.96
CA LEU A 129 -19.44 -11.86 -7.14
C LEU A 129 -20.13 -10.54 -7.49
N VAL A 130 -19.39 -9.45 -7.70
CA VAL A 130 -19.96 -8.14 -8.08
C VAL A 130 -20.62 -8.17 -9.46
N GLY A 131 -20.08 -8.93 -10.42
CA GLY A 131 -20.69 -9.09 -11.75
C GLY A 131 -21.98 -9.93 -11.77
N THR A 132 -22.22 -10.73 -10.73
CA THR A 132 -23.37 -11.65 -10.66
C THR A 132 -24.58 -11.02 -9.96
N VAL A 133 -24.39 -9.95 -9.18
CA VAL A 133 -25.50 -9.25 -8.52
C VAL A 133 -26.19 -8.31 -9.52
N LYS A 134 -27.22 -8.82 -10.20
CA LYS A 134 -28.20 -7.97 -10.89
C LYS A 134 -28.91 -7.12 -9.81
N PRO A 135 -28.95 -5.77 -9.92
CA PRO A 135 -29.70 -4.94 -8.98
C PRO A 135 -31.14 -5.44 -8.91
N HIS A 136 -31.54 -6.00 -7.78
CA HIS A 136 -32.93 -6.33 -7.56
C HIS A 136 -33.67 -5.01 -7.38
N GLU A 137 -34.37 -4.58 -8.45
CA GLU A 137 -35.43 -3.61 -8.33
C GLU A 137 -36.42 -4.18 -7.34
N ARG A 138 -36.39 -3.70 -6.10
CA ARG A 138 -37.39 -4.05 -5.09
C ARG A 138 -38.73 -3.59 -5.67
N PRO A 139 -39.66 -4.48 -6.05
CA PRO A 139 -40.98 -4.04 -6.45
C PRO A 139 -41.57 -3.44 -5.19
N LEU A 140 -41.69 -2.11 -5.16
CA LEU A 140 -42.46 -1.45 -4.14
C LEU A 140 -43.86 -2.03 -4.27
N SER A 141 -44.20 -2.86 -3.29
CA SER A 141 -45.45 -3.59 -3.19
C SER A 141 -46.61 -2.63 -3.41
N ASP A 142 -47.23 -2.77 -4.57
CA ASP A 142 -48.49 -2.14 -5.01
C ASP A 142 -49.65 -2.40 -4.01
N LYS A 143 -49.43 -3.28 -3.02
CA LYS A 143 -50.36 -3.52 -1.90
C LYS A 143 -50.48 -2.35 -0.92
N ALA A 144 -49.53 -1.39 -0.90
CA ALA A 144 -49.67 -0.18 -0.08
C ALA A 144 -50.57 0.89 -0.74
N VAL A 145 -50.75 0.85 -2.06
CA VAL A 145 -51.54 1.85 -2.81
C VAL A 145 -53.03 1.44 -2.93
N GLY A 146 -53.34 0.14 -2.92
CA GLY A 146 -54.72 -0.36 -3.05
C GLY A 146 -55.60 -0.22 -1.80
N VAL A 147 -55.01 -0.15 -0.60
CA VAL A 147 -55.79 -0.07 0.66
C VAL A 147 -56.31 1.36 0.94
N ALA A 148 -55.72 2.39 0.32
CA ALA A 148 -56.07 3.79 0.58
C ALA A 148 -57.24 4.34 -0.26
N ARG A 149 -57.84 3.55 -1.17
CA ARG A 149 -58.88 4.04 -2.11
C ARG A 149 -60.30 3.49 -1.90
N SER A 150 -60.56 2.71 -0.85
CA SER A 150 -61.89 2.08 -0.61
C SER A 150 -62.73 2.74 0.50
N SER A 151 -62.36 3.92 0.98
CA SER A 151 -63.13 4.65 2.00
C SER A 151 -63.34 6.10 1.59
N SER A 152 -64.28 6.36 0.68
CA SER A 152 -65.02 7.62 0.50
C SER A 152 -66.20 7.36 -0.42
#